data_AF-A0A2S5GXT0-F1
#
_entry.id   AF-A0A2S5GXT0-F1
#
_cell.length_a   1.000
_cell.length_b   1.000
_cell.length_c   1.000
_cell.angle_alpha   90.00
_cell.angle_beta   90.00
_cell.angle_gamma   90.00
#
_symmetry.space_group_name_H-M   'P 1'
#
loop_
_entity.id
_entity.type
_entity.pdbx_description
1 polymer ?
#
loop_
_entity_poly.entity_id
_entity_poly.type
_entity_poly.pdbx_seq_one_letter_code
_entity_poly.pdbx_strand_id
1 'polypeptide(L)'
;METQELVAQMIVRTSPMRRFEDWPEVLAAYAACLETVQHKLTTQEMNDLINLGADFYRTLARAEDYRRGADLEARSRATGGLG
;
A
#
# COMPACT_ATOMS: atom_id res chain seq x y z
N MET A 1 14.00 13.87 14.08
CA MET A 1 14.16 13.12 12.84
C MET A 1 13.29 13.80 11.80
N GLU A 2 13.90 14.22 10.69
CA GLU A 2 13.21 14.99 9.65
C GLU A 2 12.37 14.07 8.75
N THR A 3 11.29 14.59 8.15
CA THR A 3 10.42 13.80 7.27
C THR A 3 11.18 13.15 6.10
N GLN A 4 12.14 13.86 5.51
CA GLN A 4 12.94 13.33 4.40
C GLN A 4 13.83 12.16 4.82
N GLU A 5 14.34 12.19 6.04
CA GLU A 5 15.15 11.12 6.62
C GLU A 5 14.30 9.85 6.82
N LEU A 6 13.08 10.02 7.33
CA LEU A 6 12.10 8.94 7.47
C LEU A 6 11.77 8.29 6.13
N VAL A 7 11.48 9.09 5.11
CA VAL A 7 11.16 8.60 3.77
C VAL A 7 12.34 7.82 3.17
N ALA A 8 13.56 8.38 3.26
CA ALA A 8 14.75 7.70 2.79
C ALA A 8 14.92 6.32 3.46
N GLN A 9 14.70 6.25 4.77
CA GLN A 9 14.75 4.99 5.51
C GLN A 9 13.66 4.00 5.06
N MET A 10 12.44 4.45 4.77
CA MET A 10 11.37 3.58 4.26
C MET A 10 11.71 2.99 2.89
N ILE A 11 12.33 3.78 2.01
CA ILE A 11 12.70 3.35 0.65
C ILE A 11 13.80 2.29 0.66
N VAL A 12 14.83 2.46 1.48
CA VAL A 12 15.99 1.54 1.50
C VAL A 12 15.75 0.31 2.37
N ARG A 13 14.74 0.33 3.25
CA ARG A 13 14.48 -0.78 4.17
C ARG A 13 13.95 -1.99 3.42
N THR A 14 14.68 -3.09 3.51
CA THR A 14 14.24 -4.38 2.97
C THR A 14 13.02 -4.87 3.74
N SER A 15 11.94 -5.12 3.01
CA SER A 15 10.70 -5.73 3.50
C SER A 15 10.31 -6.85 2.55
N PRO A 16 9.70 -7.95 3.03
CA PRO A 16 9.20 -9.00 2.16
C PRO A 16 8.28 -8.44 1.08
N MET A 17 8.53 -8.82 -0.17
CA MET A 17 7.64 -8.47 -1.27
C MET A 17 6.33 -9.21 -1.09
N ARG A 18 5.23 -8.47 -0.97
CA ARG A 18 3.88 -9.02 -0.85
C ARG A 18 3.10 -8.77 -2.11
N ARG A 19 2.16 -9.67 -2.42
CA ARG A 19 1.22 -9.47 -3.51
C ARG A 19 0.10 -8.54 -3.03
N PHE A 20 -0.62 -7.95 -3.99
CA PHE A 20 -1.76 -7.11 -3.65
C PHE A 20 -2.85 -7.85 -2.85
N GLU A 21 -3.02 -9.15 -3.12
CA GLU A 21 -3.92 -10.03 -2.38
C GLU A 21 -3.59 -10.19 -0.89
N ASP A 22 -2.33 -9.94 -0.48
CA ASP A 22 -1.88 -10.01 0.92
C ASP A 22 -2.03 -8.67 1.68
N TRP A 23 -2.68 -7.67 1.06
CA TRP A 23 -2.79 -6.33 1.64
C TRP A 23 -3.64 -6.24 2.91
N PRO A 24 -4.74 -7.01 3.07
CA PRO A 24 -5.45 -7.08 4.36
C PRO A 24 -4.52 -7.44 5.52
N GLU A 25 -3.58 -8.37 5.32
CA GLU A 25 -2.59 -8.78 6.31
C GLU A 25 -1.54 -7.69 6.58
N VAL A 26 -1.23 -6.85 5.59
CA VAL A 26 -0.36 -5.67 5.79
C VAL A 26 -1.07 -4.65 6.68
N LEU A 27 -2.35 -4.36 6.40
CA LEU A 27 -3.15 -3.43 7.20
C LEU A 27 -3.36 -3.94 8.61
N ALA A 28 -3.58 -5.25 8.79
CA ALA A 28 -3.68 -5.87 10.11
C ALA A 28 -2.36 -5.73 10.90
N ALA A 29 -1.21 -5.96 10.27
CA ALA A 29 0.10 -5.76 10.90
C ALA A 29 0.35 -4.29 11.27
N TYR A 30 -0.06 -3.36 10.40
CA TYR A 30 -0.01 -1.92 10.68
C TYR A 30 -0.89 -1.54 11.88
N ALA A 31 -2.15 -2.01 11.91
CA ALA A 31 -3.07 -1.77 13.01
C ALA A 31 -2.53 -2.35 14.34
N ALA A 32 -1.96 -3.55 14.32
CA ALA A 32 -1.31 -4.15 15.50
C ALA A 32 -0.17 -3.27 16.02
N CYS A 33 0.65 -2.69 15.13
CA CYS A 33 1.67 -1.71 15.55
C CYS A 33 1.03 -0.48 16.22
N LEU A 34 -0.07 0.05 15.68
CA LEU A 34 -0.79 1.19 16.28
C LEU A 34 -1.33 0.85 17.66
N GLU A 35 -1.90 -0.34 17.86
CA GLU A 35 -2.39 -0.79 19.16
C GLU A 35 -1.28 -0.77 20.23
N THR A 36 -0.03 -1.12 19.87
CA THR A 36 1.09 -1.10 20.83
C THR A 36 1.45 0.31 21.30
N VAL A 37 1.21 1.34 20.47
CA VAL A 37 1.58 2.72 20.76
C VAL A 37 0.38 3.63 21.06
N GLN A 38 -0.85 3.12 20.96
CA GLN A 38 -2.08 3.91 21.06
C GLN A 38 -2.17 4.76 22.34
N HIS A 39 -1.65 4.25 23.46
CA HIS A 39 -1.66 4.92 24.75
C HIS A 39 -0.78 6.19 24.79
N LYS A 40 0.09 6.38 23.79
CA LYS A 40 0.95 7.57 23.62
C LYS A 40 0.40 8.57 22.61
N LEU A 41 -0.66 8.22 21.91
CA LEU A 41 -1.24 9.03 20.85
C LEU A 41 -2.48 9.75 21.36
N THR A 42 -2.67 10.98 20.91
CA THR A 42 -3.95 11.65 20.99
C THR A 42 -4.95 10.99 20.05
N THR A 43 -6.25 11.22 20.29
CA THR A 43 -7.32 10.77 19.38
C THR A 43 -7.13 11.30 17.96
N GLN A 44 -6.63 12.54 17.81
CA GLN A 44 -6.39 13.13 16.50
C GLN A 44 -5.25 12.39 15.78
N GLU A 45 -4.11 12.17 16.44
CA GLU A 45 -2.99 11.43 15.85
C GLU A 45 -3.38 9.99 15.47
N MET A 46 -4.21 9.34 16.30
CA MET A 46 -4.74 8.01 15.96
C MET A 46 -5.59 8.06 14.69
N ASN A 47 -6.49 9.03 14.57
CA ASN A 47 -7.32 9.19 13.37
C ASN A 47 -6.47 9.51 12.13
N ASP A 48 -5.45 10.35 12.26
CA ASP A 48 -4.56 10.70 11.16
C ASP A 48 -3.78 9.48 10.65
N LEU A 49 -3.31 8.61 11.56
CA LEU A 49 -2.65 7.36 11.21
C LEU A 49 -3.60 6.36 10.52
N ILE A 50 -4.84 6.24 11.00
CA ILE A 50 -5.88 5.43 10.34
C ILE A 50 -6.15 5.94 8.91
N ASN A 51 -6.28 7.26 8.74
CA ASN A 51 -6.51 7.89 7.45
C ASN A 51 -5.35 7.63 6.48
N LEU A 52 -4.09 7.79 6.93
CA LEU A 52 -2.91 7.49 6.12
C LEU A 52 -2.85 6.00 5.70
N GLY A 53 -3.19 5.08 6.61
CA GLY A 53 -3.32 3.66 6.27
C GLY A 53 -4.33 3.40 5.16
N ALA A 54 -5.48 4.08 5.21
CA ALA A 54 -6.51 3.99 4.16
C ALA A 54 -6.03 4.59 2.82
N ASP A 55 -5.30 5.70 2.85
CA ASP A 55 -4.74 6.33 1.65
C ASP A 55 -3.70 5.46 0.97
N PHE A 56 -2.82 4.80 1.75
CA PHE A 56 -1.87 3.83 1.21
C PHE A 56 -2.58 2.67 0.51
N TYR A 57 -3.61 2.10 1.13
CA TYR A 57 -4.39 1.03 0.53
C TYR A 57 -5.02 1.46 -0.81
N ARG A 58 -5.72 2.60 -0.82
CA ARG A 58 -6.42 3.08 -2.03
C ARG A 58 -5.45 3.40 -3.16
N THR A 59 -4.29 3.96 -2.83
CA THR A 59 -3.24 4.26 -3.81
C THR A 59 -2.71 2.98 -4.46
N LEU A 60 -2.44 1.95 -3.66
CA LEU A 60 -1.95 0.67 -4.17
C LEU A 60 -3.03 -0.09 -4.95
N ALA A 61 -4.28 -0.09 -4.47
CA ALA A 61 -5.41 -0.69 -5.17
C ALA A 61 -5.58 -0.10 -6.57
N ARG A 62 -5.52 1.23 -6.67
CA ARG A 62 -5.58 1.94 -7.94
C ARG A 62 -4.41 1.56 -8.86
N ALA A 63 -3.19 1.45 -8.34
CA ALA A 63 -2.02 1.04 -9.14
C ALA A 63 -2.15 -0.39 -9.67
N GLU A 64 -2.67 -1.31 -8.84
CA GLU A 64 -2.94 -2.69 -9.24
C GLU A 64 -4.04 -2.77 -10.31
N ASP A 65 -5.11 -1.98 -10.20
CA ASP A 65 -6.16 -1.91 -11.21
C ASP A 65 -5.61 -1.43 -12.56
N TYR A 66 -4.75 -0.40 -12.57
CA TYR A 66 -4.07 0.04 -13.78
C TYR A 66 -3.20 -1.06 -14.40
N ARG A 67 -2.44 -1.79 -13.57
CA ARG A 67 -1.60 -2.89 -14.03
C ARG A 67 -2.44 -3.99 -14.69
N ARG A 68 -3.55 -4.39 -14.06
CA ARG A 68 -4.47 -5.40 -14.58
C ARG A 68 -5.14 -4.96 -15.88
N GLY A 69 -5.55 -3.70 -15.97
CA GLY A 69 -6.12 -3.11 -17.18
C GLY A 69 -5.15 -3.14 -18.36
N ALA A 70 -3.91 -2.70 -18.14
CA ALA A 70 -2.86 -2.73 -19.15
C ALA A 70 -2.55 -4.16 -19.64
N ASP A 71 -2.51 -5.13 -18.72
CA ASP A 71 -2.28 -6.54 -19.05
C ASP A 71 -3.43 -7.12 -19.92
N LEU A 72 -4.68 -6.76 -19.62
CA LEU A 72 -5.86 -7.16 -20.41
C LEU A 72 -5.81 -6.58 -21.84
N GLU A 73 -5.47 -5.30 -21.98
CA GLU A 73 -5.33 -4.63 -23.28
C GLU A 73 -4.20 -5.22 -24.12
N ALA A 74 -3.07 -5.57 -23.49
CA ALA A 74 -1.95 -6.21 -24.17
C ALA A 74 -2.33 -7.61 -24.69
N ARG A 75 -3.04 -8.40 -23.89
CA ARG A 75 -3.51 -9.74 -24.28
C ARG A 75 -4.51 -9.69 -25.43
N SER A 76 -5.46 -8.75 -25.40
CA SER A 76 -6.45 -8.56 -26.47
C SER A 76 -5.77 -8.29 -27.83
N ARG A 77 -4.74 -7.42 -27.85
CA ARG A 77 -3.93 -7.15 -29.06
C ARG A 77 -3.18 -8.37 -29.58
N ALA A 78 -2.64 -9.21 -28.69
CA ALA A 78 -1.92 -10.42 -29.08
C ALA A 78 -2.85 -11.48 -29.72
N THR A 79 -4.10 -11.57 -29.28
CA THR A 79 -5.09 -12.52 -29.82
C THR A 79 -5.85 -12.01 -31.05
N GLY A 80 -5.95 -10.69 -31.23
CA GLY A 80 -6.67 -10.07 -32.36
C GLY A 80 -5.87 -9.96 -33.67
N GLY A 81 -4.59 -10.32 -33.68
CA GLY A 81 -3.69 -10.19 -34.85
C GLY A 81 -3.58 -11.43 -35.75
N LEU A 82 -4.43 -12.45 -35.56
CA LEU A 82 -4.43 -13.71 -36.35
C LEU A 82 -5.59 -13.81 -37.36
N GLY A 83 -6.24 -12.69 -37.70
CA GLY A 83 -7.32 -12.61 -38.69
C GLY A 83 -6.87 -12.04 -40.01
#